data_AF-A0A8J7IJP9-F1
#
_entry.id   AF-A0A8J7IJP9-F1
#
_cell.length_a   1.000
_cell.length_b   1.000
_cell.length_c   1.000
_cell.angle_alpha   90.00
_cell.angle_beta   90.00
_cell.angle_gamma   90.00
#
_symmetry.space_group_name_H-M   'P 1'
#
loop_
_entity.id
_entity.type
_entity.pdbx_description
1 polymer ?
#
loop_
_entity_poly.entity_id
_entity_poly.type
_entity_poly.pdbx_seq_one_letter_code
_entity_poly.pdbx_strand_id
1 'polypeptide(L)' 'MTMKTPTVALFAAALLLGACAQEPEPVYLQPTFDKAGNASCAVGYMLATTETGATVCAPI' A
#
# COMPACT_ATOMS: atom_id res chain seq x y z
N MET A 1 10.23 -8.51 -47.13
CA MET A 1 10.05 -7.48 -46.08
C MET A 1 10.73 -7.99 -44.81
N THR A 2 11.86 -7.40 -44.44
CA THR A 2 12.60 -7.75 -43.22
C THR A 2 11.84 -7.20 -42.02
N MET A 3 11.19 -8.07 -41.24
CA MET A 3 10.55 -7.72 -39.98
C MET A 3 11.64 -7.42 -38.93
N LYS A 4 12.07 -6.18 -38.87
CA LYS A 4 12.92 -5.66 -37.80
C LYS A 4 11.99 -5.20 -36.68
N THR A 5 11.38 -6.16 -35.99
CA THR A 5 10.49 -5.90 -34.85
C THR A 5 11.29 -5.08 -33.83
N PRO A 6 10.85 -3.86 -33.45
CA PRO A 6 11.63 -3.03 -32.57
C PRO A 6 11.54 -3.62 -31.16
N THR A 7 12.53 -4.44 -30.79
CA THR A 7 12.69 -5.04 -29.46
C THR A 7 12.58 -4.00 -28.33
N VAL A 8 12.94 -2.75 -28.63
CA VAL A 8 12.83 -1.58 -27.75
C VAL A 8 11.40 -1.31 -27.27
N ALA A 9 10.38 -1.55 -28.10
CA ALA A 9 8.98 -1.29 -27.75
C ALA A 9 8.47 -2.25 -26.66
N LEU A 10 9.01 -3.47 -26.60
CA LEU A 10 8.61 -4.48 -25.61
C LEU A 10 9.15 -4.14 -24.21
N PHE A 11 10.37 -3.60 -24.14
CA PHE A 11 10.98 -3.16 -22.88
C PHE A 11 10.31 -1.92 -22.29
N ALA A 12 9.89 -0.98 -23.14
CA ALA A 12 9.17 0.22 -22.70
C ALA A 12 7.81 -0.13 -22.05
N ALA A 13 7.10 -1.12 -22.59
CA ALA A 13 5.86 -1.59 -22.00
C ALA A 13 6.09 -2.25 -20.63
N ALA A 14 7.13 -3.08 -20.48
CA ALA A 14 7.44 -3.76 -19.21
C ALA A 14 7.76 -2.79 -18.06
N LEU A 15 8.46 -1.68 -18.35
CA LEU A 15 8.79 -0.66 -17.34
C LEU A 15 7.56 0.13 -16.89
N LEU A 16 6.59 0.37 -17.78
CA LEU A 16 5.34 1.07 -17.47
C LEU A 16 4.38 0.19 -16.64
N LEU A 17 4.35 -1.12 -16.87
CA LEU A 17 3.55 -2.03 -16.04
C LEU A 17 4.07 -2.15 -14.61
N GLY A 18 5.39 -2.05 -14.40
CA GLY A 18 5.99 -2.09 -13.06
C GLY A 18 5.61 -0.90 -12.17
N ALA A 19 5.33 0.26 -12.76
CA ALA A 19 4.96 1.48 -12.03
C ALA A 19 3.50 1.48 -11.52
N CYS A 20 2.63 0.62 -12.03
CA CYS A 20 1.25 0.47 -11.54
C CYS A 20 1.09 -0.64 -10.51
N ALA A 21 2.15 -1.40 -10.21
CA ALA A 21 2.15 -2.42 -9.16
C ALA A 21 2.46 -1.84 -7.77
N GLN A 22 2.39 -0.52 -7.61
CA GLN A 22 2.50 0.11 -6.30
C GLN A 22 1.19 -0.15 -5.56
N GLU A 23 1.18 -1.18 -4.71
CA GLU A 23 0.13 -1.39 -3.73
C GLU A 23 -0.09 -0.07 -2.98
N PRO A 24 -1.36 0.38 -2.82
CA PRO A 24 -1.65 1.60 -2.08
C PRO A 24 -0.93 1.53 -0.74
N GLU A 25 -0.06 2.49 -0.45
CA GLU A 25 0.60 2.54 0.84
C GLU A 25 -0.51 2.53 1.91
N PRO A 26 -0.56 1.52 2.79
CA PRO A 26 -1.63 1.41 3.76
C PRO A 26 -1.67 2.69 4.59
N VAL A 27 -2.75 3.45 4.44
CA VAL A 27 -2.94 4.69 5.19
C VAL A 27 -3.21 4.30 6.63
N TYR A 28 -2.15 4.25 7.43
CA TYR A 28 -2.25 4.00 8.85
C TYR A 28 -2.85 5.23 9.53
N LEU A 29 -3.94 5.02 10.25
CA LEU A 29 -4.57 6.07 11.04
C LEU A 29 -4.10 5.97 12.50
N GLN A 30 -4.08 7.11 13.20
CA GLN A 30 -3.90 7.09 14.65
C GLN A 30 -5.14 6.50 15.33
N PRO A 31 -4.96 5.56 16.28
CA PRO A 31 -6.07 5.08 17.10
C PRO A 31 -6.58 6.19 18.01
N THR A 32 -7.89 6.19 18.20
CA THR A 32 -8.52 7.00 19.24
C THR A 32 -8.47 6.25 20.56
N PHE A 33 -8.19 6.96 21.65
CA PHE A 33 -8.17 6.38 22.99
C PHE A 33 -9.37 6.89 23.79
N ASP A 34 -10.08 5.97 24.43
CA ASP A 34 -11.08 6.35 25.43
C ASP A 34 -10.41 6.81 26.74
N LYS A 35 -11.22 7.24 27.71
CA LYS A 35 -10.71 7.69 29.01
C LYS A 35 -10.08 6.58 29.86
N ALA A 36 -10.30 5.32 29.51
CA ALA A 36 -9.69 4.17 30.14
C ALA A 36 -8.39 3.73 29.43
N GLY A 37 -8.03 4.37 28.32
CA GLY A 37 -6.84 4.06 27.53
C GLY A 37 -7.04 2.92 26.53
N ASN A 38 -8.28 2.50 26.25
CA ASN A 38 -8.52 1.51 25.21
C ASN A 38 -8.40 2.15 23.83
N ALA A 39 -7.60 1.53 22.96
CA ALA A 39 -7.46 1.95 21.58
C ALA A 39 -8.68 1.50 20.76
N SER A 40 -9.18 2.36 19.88
CA SER A 40 -10.26 2.04 18.95
C SER A 40 -10.01 2.70 17.59
N CYS A 41 -10.42 2.00 16.54
CA CYS A 41 -10.25 2.41 15.16
C CYS A 41 -11.59 2.77 14.52
N ALA A 42 -11.55 3.65 13.52
CA ALA A 42 -12.71 3.97 12.71
C ALA A 42 -13.22 2.72 11.96
N VAL A 43 -14.50 2.72 11.58
CA VAL A 43 -15.09 1.67 10.76
C VAL A 43 -14.27 1.51 9.47
N GLY A 44 -13.91 0.27 9.12
CA GLY A 44 -13.01 -0.01 8.00
C GLY A 44 -11.53 -0.13 8.39
N TYR A 45 -11.20 -0.01 9.69
CA TYR A 45 -9.84 -0.18 10.20
C TYR A 45 -9.81 -1.07 11.45
N MET A 46 -8.74 -1.84 11.61
CA MET A 46 -8.44 -2.67 12.76
C MET A 46 -7.15 -2.24 13.46
N LEU A 47 -7.04 -2.52 14.76
CA LEU A 47 -5.81 -2.28 15.49
C LEU A 47 -4.71 -3.22 14.99
N ALA A 48 -3.57 -2.64 14.64
CA ALA A 48 -2.37 -3.34 14.23
C ALA A 48 -1.14 -2.74 14.92
N THR A 49 -0.07 -3.52 14.98
CA THR A 49 1.22 -3.07 15.50
C THR A 49 2.18 -2.99 14.34
N THR A 50 2.78 -1.83 14.11
CA THR A 50 3.83 -1.67 13.09
C THR A 50 5.09 -2.42 13.50
N GLU A 51 6.00 -2.64 12.55
CA GLU A 51 7.32 -3.26 12.82
C GLU A 51 8.18 -2.45 13.80
N THR A 52 7.88 -1.16 13.94
CA THR A 52 8.48 -0.24 14.91
C THR A 52 7.82 -0.28 16.29
N GLY A 53 6.79 -1.11 16.49
CA GLY A 53 6.07 -1.28 17.75
C GLY A 53 5.00 -0.22 18.03
N ALA A 54 4.60 0.57 17.03
CA ALA A 54 3.54 1.57 17.19
C ALA A 54 2.16 0.94 17.00
N THR A 55 1.24 1.23 17.91
CA THR A 55 -0.18 0.88 17.76
C THR A 55 -0.82 1.81 16.73
N VAL A 56 -1.27 1.26 15.61
CA VAL A 56 -1.89 1.98 14.50
C VAL A 56 -3.22 1.34 14.11
N CYS A 57 -4.05 2.08 13.39
CA CYS A 57 -5.23 1.54 12.74
C CYS A 57 -4.89 1.20 11.28
N ALA A 58 -4.85 -0.09 10.96
CA ALA A 58 -4.64 -0.61 9.61
C ALA A 58 -5.99 -0.91 8.94
N PRO A 59 -6.13 -0.69 7.62
CA PRO A 59 -7.37 -1.02 6.91
C PRO A 59 -7.66 -2.54 6.98
N ILE A 60 -8.94 -2.91 7.10
CA ILE A 60 -9.42 -4.31 7.03
C ILE A 60 -9.62 -4.77 5.58
#